data_AF-A0A816UE10-F1
#
_entry.id   AF-A0A816UE10-F1
#
_cell.length_a   1.000
_cell.length_b   1.000
_cell.length_c   1.000
_cell.angle_alpha   90.00
_cell.angle_beta   90.00
_cell.angle_gamma   90.00
#
_symmetry.space_group_name_H-M   'P 1'
#
loop_
_entity.id
_entity.type
_entity.pdbx_description
1 polymer ?
#
loop_
_entity_poly.entity_id
_entity_poly.type
_entity_poly.pdbx_seq_one_letter_code
_entity_poly.pdbx_strand_id
1 'polypeptide(L)'
;MGNVDSSVLSSGLQAAKKLLFEKAKYILDLEDHLKDLEKVKPDLEDAKVYLQEKLEMNARNGLRRHERCKDWISKVEAIERKVTKLLEDKTAEIERLSMCGFCSSNFFLTYCYGKDVLETLEEVQSLLPSKPSGEVVRTGPPPRIEEIATEPTVGLEKMLETTWSLLMEKDVGILGLYGMGGFEVVIFVWVSRDLQVEKIQNAIDDIWEKMDLKKIGIPLPSQENGSKVVFTTRSKDVCARMRSHHVLEVKKLDEENAWELFRRNFRGNNTLSDPEILKLARQLCEKCEGSGPPCEGLPLALNVIGETMAYKTSVPEWQCAIDDLDSNAGGYPEVEDEILKILKFSYDDLKDERVKQCFQYCALFPQDAGIDKDVLVEYWISERIIDEGGDRKRTINEGHKIIGDLVRACLLMTVDTSEKVKMHDVLRQMALWVASSFGEKDENFIVKTCAGLKEMPKVTDWKAVRRMSLGRNEIRDISISPDCLNLTTLLLTRSGTLVNISGKFFQSMPKLVILDLSTNINLAKLPEEVSNLVSLRHLDLSRTCLENLPEGLGKFIQLRYFALRVDRRYQVNGKFERLGDKYQEYGCFETSFKYPQVG
;
A
#
# COMPACT_ATOMS: atom_id res chain seq x y z
N MET A 1 -32.62 -85.97 -27.58
CA MET A 1 -31.20 -85.67 -27.80
C MET A 1 -31.02 -85.35 -29.27
N GLY A 2 -30.41 -84.21 -29.61
CA GLY A 2 -29.83 -83.99 -30.94
C GLY A 2 -30.20 -82.66 -31.59
N ASN A 3 -29.18 -81.81 -31.73
CA ASN A 3 -29.05 -80.69 -32.66
C ASN A 3 -29.70 -79.35 -32.27
N VAL A 4 -29.17 -78.74 -31.21
CA VAL A 4 -28.92 -77.29 -31.26
C VAL A 4 -27.79 -77.09 -32.27
N ASP A 5 -28.05 -76.32 -33.32
CA ASP A 5 -27.18 -76.11 -34.46
C ASP A 5 -25.74 -75.74 -34.08
N SER A 6 -24.80 -76.62 -34.44
CA SER A 6 -23.34 -76.43 -34.38
C SER A 6 -22.89 -75.11 -35.05
N SER A 7 -23.63 -74.62 -36.04
CA SER A 7 -23.34 -73.38 -36.77
C SER A 7 -23.70 -72.11 -35.99
N VAL A 8 -24.76 -72.11 -35.19
CA VAL A 8 -25.17 -70.96 -34.36
C VAL A 8 -24.25 -70.83 -33.14
N LEU A 9 -23.91 -71.96 -32.51
CA LEU A 9 -22.93 -72.01 -31.41
C LEU A 9 -21.53 -71.61 -31.89
N SER A 10 -21.11 -71.99 -33.11
CA SER A 10 -19.78 -71.60 -33.65
C SER A 10 -19.71 -70.14 -34.06
N SER A 11 -20.79 -69.60 -34.64
CA SER A 11 -20.89 -68.17 -35.01
C SER A 11 -20.95 -67.27 -33.78
N GLY A 12 -21.72 -67.66 -32.75
CA GLY A 12 -21.74 -66.99 -31.46
C GLY A 12 -20.39 -67.05 -30.73
N LEU A 13 -19.70 -68.19 -30.79
CA LEU A 13 -18.36 -68.36 -30.21
C LEU A 13 -17.29 -67.55 -30.95
N GLN A 14 -17.37 -67.44 -32.28
CA GLN A 14 -16.47 -66.56 -33.06
C GLN A 14 -16.71 -65.08 -32.76
N ALA A 15 -17.96 -64.64 -32.69
CA ALA A 15 -18.31 -63.27 -32.33
C ALA A 15 -17.84 -62.93 -30.91
N ALA A 16 -18.05 -63.84 -29.95
CA ALA A 16 -17.56 -63.69 -28.58
C ALA A 16 -16.03 -63.67 -28.51
N LYS A 17 -15.32 -64.51 -29.27
CA LYS A 17 -13.85 -64.47 -29.38
C LYS A 17 -13.37 -63.13 -29.94
N LYS A 18 -13.98 -62.65 -31.03
CA LYS A 18 -13.61 -61.37 -31.63
C LYS A 18 -13.81 -60.19 -30.66
N LEU A 19 -14.94 -60.16 -29.96
CA LEU A 19 -15.25 -59.15 -28.94
C LEU A 19 -14.27 -59.22 -27.76
N LEU A 20 -13.89 -60.42 -27.32
CA LEU A 20 -12.90 -60.62 -26.26
C LEU A 20 -11.50 -60.18 -26.70
N PHE A 21 -11.10 -60.46 -27.95
CA PHE A 21 -9.83 -59.99 -28.51
C PHE A 21 -9.78 -58.46 -28.63
N GLU A 22 -10.85 -57.82 -29.11
CA GLU A 22 -10.93 -56.35 -29.18
C GLU A 22 -10.84 -55.70 -27.80
N LYS A 23 -11.47 -56.29 -26.78
CA LYS A 23 -11.42 -55.79 -25.39
C LYS A 23 -10.12 -56.12 -24.67
N ALA A 24 -9.45 -57.22 -25.01
CA ALA A 24 -8.18 -57.61 -24.42
C ALA A 24 -7.04 -56.64 -24.76
N LYS A 25 -7.15 -55.92 -25.88
CA LYS A 25 -6.16 -54.90 -26.29
C LYS A 25 -5.93 -53.83 -25.22
N TYR A 26 -6.98 -53.38 -24.54
CA TYR A 26 -6.90 -52.39 -23.45
C TYR A 26 -6.15 -52.89 -22.21
N ILE A 27 -6.03 -54.21 -22.06
CA ILE A 27 -5.31 -54.86 -20.97
C ILE A 27 -3.86 -55.12 -21.38
N LEU A 28 -3.64 -55.58 -22.62
CA LEU A 28 -2.30 -55.87 -23.16
C LEU A 28 -1.44 -54.61 -23.27
N ASP A 29 -2.03 -53.49 -23.68
CA ASP A 29 -1.33 -52.21 -23.89
C ASP A 29 -1.39 -51.32 -22.63
N LEU A 30 -1.96 -51.81 -21.52
CA LEU A 30 -2.24 -51.02 -20.32
C LEU A 30 -0.98 -50.40 -19.69
N GLU A 31 0.07 -51.19 -19.51
CA GLU A 31 1.32 -50.72 -18.92
C GLU A 31 1.98 -49.63 -19.76
N ASP A 32 1.87 -49.71 -21.08
CA ASP A 32 2.44 -48.73 -22.00
C ASP A 32 1.59 -47.44 -22.02
N HIS A 33 0.26 -47.54 -22.05
CA HIS A 33 -0.60 -46.37 -21.91
C HIS A 33 -0.41 -45.66 -20.56
N LEU A 34 -0.15 -46.39 -19.47
CA LEU A 34 0.15 -45.81 -18.17
C LEU A 34 1.50 -45.08 -18.16
N LYS A 35 2.53 -45.64 -18.80
CA LYS A 35 3.82 -44.95 -18.97
C LYS A 35 3.67 -43.68 -19.79
N ASP A 36 2.88 -43.74 -20.86
CA ASP A 36 2.59 -42.56 -21.68
C ASP A 36 1.82 -41.51 -20.88
N LEU A 37 0.87 -41.91 -20.03
CA LEU A 37 0.13 -41.01 -19.14
C LEU A 37 1.04 -40.35 -18.08
N GLU A 38 1.96 -41.11 -17.49
CA GLU A 38 3.00 -40.57 -16.58
C GLU A 38 3.91 -39.57 -17.28
N LYS A 39 4.22 -39.81 -18.55
CA LYS A 39 5.10 -38.94 -19.35
C LYS A 39 4.44 -37.61 -19.72
N VAL A 40 3.14 -37.60 -20.05
CA VAL A 40 2.42 -36.37 -20.45
C VAL A 40 1.90 -35.55 -19.27
N LYS A 41 1.87 -36.12 -18.06
CA LYS A 41 1.39 -35.41 -16.85
C LYS A 41 2.19 -34.12 -16.57
N PRO A 42 3.54 -34.11 -16.57
CA PRO A 42 4.32 -32.89 -16.36
C PRO A 42 4.03 -31.82 -17.42
N ASP A 43 3.91 -32.21 -18.70
CA ASP A 43 3.61 -31.27 -19.80
C ASP A 43 2.26 -30.55 -19.60
N LEU A 44 1.27 -31.27 -19.05
CA LEU A 44 -0.04 -30.73 -18.72
C LEU A 44 0.01 -29.75 -17.54
N GLU A 45 0.77 -30.09 -16.49
CA GLU A 45 0.98 -29.25 -15.30
C GLU A 45 1.74 -27.97 -15.66
N ASP A 46 2.83 -28.07 -16.42
CA ASP A 46 3.64 -26.95 -16.89
C ASP A 46 2.82 -25.99 -17.78
N ALA A 47 2.00 -26.53 -18.68
CA ALA A 47 1.14 -25.73 -19.55
C ALA A 47 0.07 -24.94 -18.77
N LYS A 48 -0.47 -25.52 -17.69
CA LYS A 48 -1.41 -24.86 -16.77
C LYS A 48 -0.73 -23.76 -15.98
N VAL A 49 0.41 -24.05 -15.35
CA VAL A 49 1.17 -23.07 -14.54
C VAL A 49 1.57 -21.88 -15.40
N TYR A 50 2.10 -22.12 -16.60
CA TYR A 50 2.45 -21.06 -17.56
C TYR A 50 1.27 -20.12 -17.86
N LEU A 51 0.07 -20.68 -18.11
CA LEU A 51 -1.11 -19.86 -18.40
C LEU A 51 -1.67 -19.15 -17.16
N GLN A 52 -1.58 -19.75 -15.97
CA GLN A 52 -1.98 -19.12 -14.71
C GLN A 52 -1.08 -17.91 -14.39
N GLU A 53 0.24 -18.07 -14.48
CA GLU A 53 1.20 -16.96 -14.29
C GLU A 53 0.97 -15.84 -15.31
N LYS A 54 0.75 -16.20 -16.58
CA LYS A 54 0.47 -15.22 -17.64
C LYS A 54 -0.85 -14.48 -17.42
N LEU A 55 -1.89 -15.16 -16.90
CA LEU A 55 -3.17 -14.53 -16.55
C LEU A 55 -3.05 -13.61 -15.33
N GLU A 56 -2.28 -13.99 -14.32
CA GLU A 56 -2.00 -13.13 -13.18
C GLU A 56 -1.25 -11.87 -13.59
N MET A 57 -0.24 -11.99 -14.46
CA MET A 57 0.47 -10.84 -15.03
C MET A 57 -0.49 -9.92 -15.81
N ASN A 58 -1.34 -10.49 -16.66
CA ASN A 58 -2.33 -9.72 -17.43
C ASN A 58 -3.37 -9.03 -16.53
N ALA A 59 -3.79 -9.68 -15.43
CA ALA A 59 -4.72 -9.11 -14.45
C ALA A 59 -4.08 -7.96 -13.65
N ARG A 60 -2.79 -8.09 -13.29
CA ARG A 60 -2.01 -7.02 -12.66
C ARG A 60 -1.82 -5.81 -13.59
N ASN A 61 -1.83 -6.03 -14.91
CA ASN A 61 -1.64 -5.01 -15.95
C ASN A 61 -2.97 -4.46 -16.55
N GLY A 62 -4.14 -4.89 -16.05
CA GLY A 62 -5.44 -4.37 -16.48
C GLY A 62 -5.94 -4.82 -17.87
N LEU A 63 -5.31 -5.82 -18.50
CA LEU A 63 -5.66 -6.32 -19.83
C LEU A 63 -6.83 -7.32 -19.76
N ARG A 64 -7.95 -7.05 -20.45
CA ARG A 64 -9.18 -7.86 -20.34
C ARG A 64 -9.53 -8.64 -21.61
N ARG A 65 -9.17 -9.94 -21.64
CA ARG A 65 -9.97 -11.05 -22.20
C ARG A 65 -9.52 -12.36 -21.54
N HIS A 66 -10.29 -12.89 -20.59
CA HIS A 66 -9.89 -14.05 -19.76
C HIS A 66 -10.66 -15.36 -20.03
N GLU A 67 -11.78 -15.34 -20.76
CA GLU A 67 -12.71 -16.49 -20.79
C GLU A 67 -12.08 -17.77 -21.36
N ARG A 68 -11.47 -17.69 -22.56
CA ARG A 68 -10.88 -18.88 -23.22
C ARG A 68 -9.72 -19.52 -22.45
N CYS A 69 -8.92 -18.72 -21.74
CA CYS A 69 -7.81 -19.26 -20.95
C CYS A 69 -8.32 -19.87 -19.63
N LYS A 70 -9.33 -19.26 -19.00
CA LYS A 70 -10.00 -19.82 -17.82
C LYS A 70 -10.70 -21.14 -18.13
N ASP A 71 -11.44 -21.20 -19.22
CA ASP A 71 -12.13 -22.41 -19.68
C ASP A 71 -11.14 -23.55 -19.97
N TRP A 72 -10.00 -23.22 -20.58
CA TRP A 72 -8.95 -24.21 -20.85
C TRP A 72 -8.30 -24.70 -19.56
N ILE A 73 -7.96 -23.81 -18.61
CA ILE A 73 -7.41 -24.18 -17.30
C ILE A 73 -8.38 -25.08 -16.53
N SER A 74 -9.68 -24.76 -16.49
CA SER A 74 -10.67 -25.60 -15.81
C SER A 74 -10.81 -27.00 -16.43
N LYS A 75 -10.64 -27.13 -17.75
CA LYS A 75 -10.58 -28.44 -18.42
C LYS A 75 -9.33 -29.22 -18.02
N VAL A 76 -8.18 -28.54 -17.93
CA VAL A 76 -6.93 -29.17 -17.46
C VAL A 76 -7.04 -29.64 -16.01
N GLU A 77 -7.57 -28.83 -15.10
CA GLU A 77 -7.76 -29.21 -13.68
C GLU A 77 -8.72 -30.40 -13.51
N ALA A 78 -9.69 -30.56 -14.41
CA ALA A 78 -10.56 -31.73 -14.41
C ALA A 78 -9.82 -33.00 -14.86
N ILE A 79 -9.03 -32.91 -15.93
CA ILE A 79 -8.26 -34.04 -16.47
C ILE A 79 -7.10 -34.42 -15.55
N GLU A 80 -6.38 -33.47 -14.97
CA GLU A 80 -5.30 -33.69 -14.01
C GLU A 80 -5.76 -34.48 -12.78
N ARG A 81 -6.98 -34.22 -12.29
CA ARG A 81 -7.60 -35.02 -11.22
C ARG A 81 -7.87 -36.45 -11.67
N LYS A 82 -8.35 -36.67 -12.90
CA LYS A 82 -8.52 -38.02 -13.46
C LYS A 82 -7.17 -38.74 -13.59
N VAL A 83 -6.17 -38.07 -14.16
CA VAL A 83 -4.81 -38.61 -14.35
C VAL A 83 -4.20 -39.01 -13.00
N THR A 84 -4.26 -38.13 -12.00
CA THR A 84 -3.69 -38.41 -10.67
C THR A 84 -4.35 -39.61 -10.03
N LYS A 85 -5.69 -39.70 -10.09
CA LYS A 85 -6.41 -40.86 -9.57
C LYS A 85 -6.02 -42.16 -10.27
N LEU A 86 -5.94 -42.15 -11.61
CA LEU A 86 -5.52 -43.33 -12.38
C LEU A 86 -4.08 -43.74 -11.99
N LEU A 87 -3.16 -42.80 -11.84
CA LEU A 87 -1.79 -43.12 -11.44
C LEU A 87 -1.66 -43.59 -9.98
N GLU A 88 -2.54 -43.16 -9.08
CA GLU A 88 -2.63 -43.70 -7.71
C GLU A 88 -3.13 -45.16 -7.71
N ASP A 89 -4.12 -45.47 -8.55
CA ASP A 89 -4.71 -46.80 -8.68
C ASP A 89 -3.81 -47.78 -9.46
N LYS A 90 -2.81 -47.27 -10.20
CA LYS A 90 -1.89 -48.03 -11.08
C LYS A 90 -1.32 -49.30 -10.43
N THR A 91 -0.77 -49.20 -9.22
CA THR A 91 -0.08 -50.33 -8.57
C THR A 91 -1.04 -51.48 -8.31
N ALA A 92 -2.24 -51.17 -7.79
CA ALA A 92 -3.24 -52.18 -7.48
C ALA A 92 -3.83 -52.86 -8.73
N GLU A 93 -3.89 -52.14 -9.86
CA GLU A 93 -4.38 -52.69 -11.13
C GLU A 93 -3.31 -53.50 -11.87
N ILE A 94 -2.03 -53.10 -11.81
CA ILE A 94 -0.91 -53.89 -12.36
C ILE A 94 -0.77 -55.21 -11.59
N GLU A 95 -0.90 -55.19 -10.26
CA GLU A 95 -0.84 -56.40 -9.43
C GLU A 95 -1.97 -57.41 -9.73
N ARG A 96 -3.07 -56.97 -10.36
CA ARG A 96 -4.16 -57.86 -10.82
C ARG A 96 -3.84 -58.60 -12.11
N LEU A 97 -2.81 -58.17 -12.84
CA LEU A 97 -2.30 -58.84 -14.01
C LEU A 97 -1.47 -60.07 -13.61
N SER A 98 -1.67 -61.16 -14.33
CA SER A 98 -0.99 -62.44 -14.16
C SER A 98 -0.50 -62.94 -15.52
N MET A 99 0.42 -63.92 -15.52
CA MET A 99 1.14 -64.37 -16.72
C MET A 99 1.74 -63.21 -17.52
N CYS A 100 2.60 -62.38 -16.91
CA CYS A 100 3.31 -61.29 -17.61
C CYS A 100 2.38 -60.32 -18.40
N GLY A 101 1.23 -59.94 -17.84
CA GLY A 101 0.31 -58.98 -18.49
C GLY A 101 -0.78 -59.60 -19.37
N PHE A 102 -0.76 -60.92 -19.60
CA PHE A 102 -1.68 -61.58 -20.54
C PHE A 102 -3.03 -62.01 -19.95
N CYS A 103 -3.20 -62.07 -18.62
CA CYS A 103 -4.43 -62.51 -17.96
C CYS A 103 -4.72 -61.71 -16.70
N SER A 104 -5.90 -61.09 -16.56
CA SER A 104 -6.31 -60.41 -15.32
C SER A 104 -7.13 -61.33 -14.42
N SER A 105 -6.87 -61.27 -13.11
CA SER A 105 -7.68 -61.92 -12.07
C SER A 105 -9.13 -61.42 -12.05
N ASN A 106 -9.40 -60.24 -12.59
CA ASN A 106 -10.73 -59.69 -12.84
C ASN A 106 -10.77 -58.91 -14.17
N PHE A 107 -10.95 -59.64 -15.27
CA PHE A 107 -10.91 -59.13 -16.65
C PHE A 107 -11.80 -57.89 -16.87
N PHE A 108 -13.00 -57.85 -16.29
CA PHE A 108 -13.92 -56.75 -16.51
C PHE A 108 -13.45 -55.44 -15.87
N LEU A 109 -12.93 -55.50 -14.64
CA LEU A 109 -12.41 -54.31 -13.95
C LEU A 109 -11.15 -53.77 -14.64
N THR A 110 -10.20 -54.65 -15.00
CA THR A 110 -8.97 -54.22 -15.69
C THR A 110 -9.25 -53.69 -17.09
N TYR A 111 -10.24 -54.24 -17.79
CA TYR A 111 -10.73 -53.68 -19.05
C TYR A 111 -11.29 -52.26 -18.88
N CYS A 112 -12.18 -52.06 -17.90
CA CYS A 112 -12.76 -50.73 -17.63
C CYS A 112 -11.66 -49.72 -17.26
N TYR A 113 -10.73 -50.10 -16.39
CA TYR A 113 -9.61 -49.27 -16.02
C TYR A 113 -8.69 -48.94 -17.20
N GLY A 114 -8.29 -49.94 -18.01
CA GLY A 114 -7.43 -49.70 -19.17
C GLY A 114 -8.10 -48.90 -20.28
N LYS A 115 -9.44 -48.99 -20.38
CA LYS A 115 -10.23 -48.11 -21.24
C LYS A 115 -10.20 -46.66 -20.73
N ASP A 116 -10.42 -46.44 -19.43
CA ASP A 116 -10.40 -45.10 -18.83
C ASP A 116 -9.00 -44.45 -18.95
N VAL A 117 -7.93 -45.23 -18.83
CA VAL A 117 -6.54 -44.78 -19.06
C VAL A 117 -6.35 -44.30 -20.50
N LEU A 118 -6.80 -45.08 -21.49
CA LEU A 118 -6.66 -44.71 -22.89
C LEU A 118 -7.50 -43.49 -23.26
N GLU A 119 -8.77 -43.44 -22.83
CA GLU A 119 -9.65 -42.29 -23.08
C GLU A 119 -9.08 -41.01 -22.44
N THR A 120 -8.53 -41.12 -21.22
CA THR A 120 -7.86 -39.98 -20.56
C THR A 120 -6.59 -39.55 -21.29
N LEU A 121 -5.80 -40.50 -21.79
CA LEU A 121 -4.60 -40.21 -22.59
C LEU A 121 -4.94 -39.48 -23.90
N GLU A 122 -5.98 -39.93 -24.61
CA GLU A 122 -6.49 -39.28 -25.82
C GLU A 122 -7.04 -37.86 -25.51
N GLU A 123 -7.76 -37.69 -24.39
CA GLU A 123 -8.21 -36.38 -23.91
C GLU A 123 -7.01 -35.43 -23.71
N VAL A 124 -5.93 -35.88 -23.04
CA VAL A 124 -4.71 -35.08 -22.82
C VAL A 124 -4.02 -34.72 -24.15
N GLN A 125 -3.86 -35.71 -25.05
CA GLN A 125 -3.21 -35.52 -26.35
C GLN A 125 -4.00 -34.57 -27.27
N SER A 126 -5.32 -34.50 -27.12
CA SER A 126 -6.16 -33.54 -27.84
C SER A 126 -6.13 -32.13 -27.22
N LEU A 127 -5.98 -32.04 -25.89
CA LEU A 127 -6.08 -30.79 -25.16
C LEU A 127 -4.79 -29.97 -25.22
N LEU A 128 -3.62 -30.62 -25.14
CA LEU A 128 -2.31 -29.95 -25.16
C LEU A 128 -2.10 -29.07 -26.43
N PRO A 129 -2.38 -29.55 -27.66
CA PRO A 129 -2.27 -28.73 -28.86
C PRO A 129 -3.29 -27.57 -28.94
N SER A 130 -4.40 -27.67 -28.21
CA SER A 130 -5.45 -26.64 -28.17
C SER A 130 -5.13 -25.46 -27.24
N LYS A 131 -3.95 -25.45 -26.61
CA LYS A 131 -3.53 -24.42 -25.67
C LYS A 131 -3.62 -23.01 -26.29
N PRO A 132 -4.36 -22.07 -25.68
CA PRO A 132 -4.41 -20.70 -26.20
C PRO A 132 -3.05 -19.99 -26.03
N SER A 133 -2.69 -19.14 -26.99
CA SER A 133 -1.43 -18.34 -26.98
C SER A 133 -1.32 -17.42 -25.75
N GLY A 134 -2.45 -16.97 -25.20
CA GLY A 134 -2.50 -16.02 -24.10
C GLY A 134 -2.01 -14.62 -24.47
N GLU A 135 -1.75 -14.35 -25.76
CA GLU A 135 -1.43 -13.02 -26.29
C GLU A 135 -2.69 -12.16 -26.38
N VAL A 136 -2.61 -10.95 -25.82
CA VAL A 136 -3.68 -9.95 -25.91
C VAL A 136 -3.31 -8.96 -27.01
N VAL A 137 -4.02 -9.01 -28.15
CA VAL A 137 -3.96 -7.91 -29.13
C VAL A 137 -4.67 -6.70 -28.52
N ARG A 138 -3.92 -5.61 -28.32
CA ARG A 138 -4.43 -4.35 -27.77
C ARG A 138 -5.66 -3.88 -28.56
N THR A 139 -6.80 -3.78 -27.90
CA THR A 139 -7.99 -3.08 -28.41
C THR A 139 -8.23 -1.87 -27.51
N GLY A 140 -7.38 -0.86 -27.67
CA GLY A 140 -7.50 0.42 -26.98
C GLY A 140 -6.31 1.32 -27.28
N PRO A 141 -6.52 2.64 -27.39
CA PRO A 141 -5.41 3.59 -27.48
C PRO A 141 -4.53 3.48 -26.22
N PRO A 142 -3.21 3.73 -26.32
CA PRO A 142 -2.31 3.71 -25.17
C PRO A 142 -2.83 4.64 -24.06
N PRO A 143 -2.56 4.31 -22.78
CA PRO A 143 -2.93 5.19 -21.68
C PRO A 143 -2.39 6.60 -21.94
N ARG A 144 -3.21 7.62 -21.70
CA ARG A 144 -2.77 9.00 -21.75
C ARG A 144 -1.62 9.15 -20.76
N ILE A 145 -0.50 9.69 -21.23
CA ILE A 145 0.55 10.21 -20.35
C ILE A 145 -0.14 11.33 -19.56
N GLU A 146 -0.35 11.13 -18.27
CA GLU A 146 -0.75 12.20 -17.38
C GLU A 146 0.48 13.07 -17.16
N GLU A 147 0.48 14.25 -17.76
CA GLU A 147 1.42 15.30 -17.45
C GLU A 147 1.05 15.82 -16.07
N ILE A 148 1.86 15.48 -15.07
CA ILE A 148 1.72 16.04 -13.72
C ILE A 148 2.04 17.53 -13.86
N ALA A 149 1.13 18.40 -13.43
CA ALA A 149 1.39 19.83 -13.39
C ALA A 149 2.52 20.09 -12.37
N THR A 150 3.75 20.27 -12.85
CA THR A 150 4.88 20.62 -12.01
C THR A 150 4.97 22.14 -11.89
N GLU A 151 5.19 22.64 -10.67
CA GLU A 151 5.65 24.02 -10.52
C GLU A 151 7.07 24.14 -11.13
N PRO A 152 7.47 25.31 -11.66
CA PRO A 152 8.83 25.51 -12.14
C PRO A 152 9.83 25.18 -11.03
N THR A 153 10.88 24.43 -11.32
CA THR A 153 12.01 24.31 -10.36
C THR A 153 12.80 25.62 -10.35
N VAL A 154 13.53 25.88 -9.27
CA VAL A 154 14.48 27.01 -9.18
C VAL A 154 15.87 26.43 -8.91
N GLY A 155 16.86 26.77 -9.73
CA GLY A 155 18.27 26.39 -9.54
C GLY A 155 18.60 24.94 -9.88
N LEU A 156 17.63 24.16 -10.39
CA LEU A 156 17.81 22.75 -10.75
C LEU A 156 17.76 22.49 -12.26
N GLU A 157 17.63 23.52 -13.09
CA GLU A 157 17.38 23.42 -14.53
C GLU A 157 18.51 22.64 -15.22
N LYS A 158 19.76 23.02 -14.93
CA LYS A 158 20.95 22.35 -15.48
C LYS A 158 21.06 20.89 -15.05
N MET A 159 20.63 20.57 -13.83
CA MET A 159 20.62 19.21 -13.31
C MET A 159 19.54 18.37 -13.98
N LEU A 160 18.35 18.94 -14.19
CA LEU A 160 17.27 18.32 -14.95
C LEU A 160 17.69 18.06 -16.40
N GLU A 161 18.31 19.04 -17.06
CA GLU A 161 18.86 18.88 -18.42
C GLU A 161 19.93 17.79 -18.47
N THR A 162 20.85 17.75 -17.51
CA THR A 162 21.91 16.73 -17.43
C THR A 162 21.31 15.35 -17.20
N THR A 163 20.36 15.25 -16.26
CA THR A 163 19.60 14.03 -15.94
C THR A 163 18.88 13.52 -17.18
N TRP A 164 18.19 14.41 -17.89
CA TRP A 164 17.49 14.10 -19.13
C TRP A 164 18.43 13.64 -20.24
N SER A 165 19.57 14.30 -20.41
CA SER A 165 20.59 13.91 -21.39
C SER A 165 21.12 12.50 -21.12
N LEU A 166 21.50 12.19 -19.87
CA LEU A 166 21.98 10.86 -19.46
C LEU A 166 20.89 9.80 -19.64
N LEU A 167 19.64 10.15 -19.35
CA LEU A 167 18.50 9.27 -19.58
C LEU A 167 18.25 8.97 -21.06
N MET A 168 18.79 9.75 -22.00
CA MET A 168 18.65 9.47 -23.43
C MET A 168 19.78 8.61 -24.00
N GLU A 169 20.87 8.39 -23.25
CA GLU A 169 21.99 7.55 -23.69
C GLU A 169 21.63 6.07 -23.73
N LYS A 170 22.04 5.35 -24.78
CA LYS A 170 21.63 3.94 -24.99
C LYS A 170 22.08 2.98 -23.88
N ASP A 171 23.24 3.25 -23.27
CA ASP A 171 23.87 2.37 -22.30
C ASP A 171 23.50 2.69 -20.84
N VAL A 172 22.70 3.74 -20.62
CA VAL A 172 22.28 4.18 -19.30
C VAL A 172 20.94 3.55 -18.96
N GLY A 173 20.98 2.55 -18.08
CA GLY A 173 19.80 1.88 -17.57
C GLY A 173 19.36 2.30 -16.17
N ILE A 174 20.29 2.68 -15.28
CA ILE A 174 20.02 3.05 -13.89
C ILE A 174 20.77 4.34 -13.56
N LEU A 175 20.04 5.35 -13.10
CA LEU A 175 20.56 6.65 -12.67
C LEU A 175 20.18 6.89 -11.20
N GLY A 176 21.15 7.21 -10.34
CA GLY A 176 20.90 7.57 -8.95
C GLY A 176 21.11 9.06 -8.73
N LEU A 177 20.12 9.76 -8.17
CA LEU A 177 20.27 11.13 -7.66
C LEU A 177 20.43 11.06 -6.14
N TYR A 178 21.44 11.73 -5.58
CA TYR A 178 21.64 11.75 -4.12
C TYR A 178 21.83 13.18 -3.58
N GLY A 179 21.31 13.45 -2.39
CA GLY A 179 21.43 14.76 -1.71
C GLY A 179 20.92 14.70 -0.26
N MET A 180 21.09 15.78 0.51
CA MET A 180 20.50 15.84 1.85
C MET A 180 18.97 15.90 1.76
N GLY A 181 18.23 15.37 2.75
CA GLY A 181 16.76 15.36 2.72
C GLY A 181 16.16 16.76 2.58
N GLY A 182 14.96 16.90 1.98
CA GLY A 182 14.27 18.18 1.78
C GLY A 182 14.38 18.82 0.39
N PHE A 183 15.11 18.19 -0.53
CA PHE A 183 14.91 18.38 -1.97
C PHE A 183 13.84 17.37 -2.40
N GLU A 184 12.59 17.81 -2.56
CA GLU A 184 11.56 17.01 -3.22
C GLU A 184 11.93 16.86 -4.70
N VAL A 185 12.85 15.95 -5.01
CA VAL A 185 13.15 15.61 -6.40
C VAL A 185 12.15 14.54 -6.81
N VAL A 186 11.03 14.96 -7.39
CA VAL A 186 10.11 14.03 -8.07
C VAL A 186 10.88 13.38 -9.21
N ILE A 187 11.21 12.11 -9.06
CA ILE A 187 11.95 11.37 -10.09
C ILE A 187 11.03 10.43 -10.85
N PHE A 188 11.04 10.57 -12.18
CA PHE A 188 10.34 9.71 -13.12
C PHE A 188 11.05 8.37 -13.34
N VAL A 189 10.27 7.29 -13.31
CA VAL A 189 10.72 5.97 -13.76
C VAL A 189 10.25 5.75 -15.20
N TRP A 190 11.20 5.69 -16.14
CA TRP A 190 10.91 5.45 -17.55
C TRP A 190 11.07 3.96 -17.89
N VAL A 191 10.07 3.17 -17.54
CA VAL A 191 10.01 1.78 -18.03
C VAL A 191 9.16 1.74 -19.28
N SER A 192 9.75 1.27 -20.37
CA SER A 192 9.11 0.85 -21.62
C SER A 192 7.60 0.60 -21.48
N ARG A 193 6.80 1.51 -22.05
CA ARG A 193 5.40 1.49 -22.54
C ARG A 193 4.29 0.67 -21.82
N ASP A 194 4.53 -0.02 -20.71
CA ASP A 194 3.60 -1.03 -20.18
C ASP A 194 3.51 -1.14 -18.64
N LEU A 195 4.15 -0.26 -17.85
CA LEU A 195 4.06 -0.28 -16.37
C LEU A 195 3.23 0.89 -15.83
N GLN A 196 2.37 0.59 -14.87
CA GLN A 196 1.56 1.60 -14.16
C GLN A 196 2.46 2.49 -13.30
N VAL A 197 2.61 3.74 -13.72
CA VAL A 197 3.53 4.76 -13.16
C VAL A 197 3.27 5.04 -11.67
N GLU A 198 2.01 5.05 -11.25
CA GLU A 198 1.57 5.50 -9.91
C GLU A 198 2.01 4.58 -8.75
N LYS A 199 2.14 3.26 -9.00
CA LYS A 199 2.58 2.29 -7.96
C LYS A 199 4.09 2.28 -7.74
N ILE A 200 4.86 2.62 -8.77
CA ILE A 200 6.33 2.55 -8.75
C ILE A 200 6.93 3.82 -8.16
N GLN A 201 6.28 4.98 -8.36
CA GLN A 201 6.71 6.26 -7.79
C GLN A 201 6.93 6.16 -6.27
N ASN A 202 5.99 5.54 -5.55
CA ASN A 202 6.07 5.38 -4.09
C ASN A 202 7.12 4.36 -3.60
N ALA A 203 7.69 3.53 -4.50
CA ALA A 203 8.67 2.51 -4.14
C ALA A 203 10.11 2.95 -4.42
N ILE A 204 10.31 3.97 -5.26
CA ILE A 204 11.62 4.37 -5.77
C ILE A 204 12.06 5.76 -5.26
N ASP A 205 11.13 6.50 -4.67
CA ASP A 205 11.44 7.72 -3.93
C ASP A 205 12.00 7.39 -2.53
N ASP A 206 13.08 8.09 -2.13
CA ASP A 206 13.74 8.01 -0.82
C ASP A 206 14.23 6.59 -0.43
N ILE A 207 15.14 6.02 -1.24
CA ILE A 207 15.68 4.68 -0.99
C ILE A 207 16.74 4.71 0.12
N TRP A 208 16.45 4.03 1.24
CA TRP A 208 17.36 3.86 2.39
C TRP A 208 18.29 2.64 2.27
N GLU A 209 17.81 1.56 1.64
CA GLU A 209 18.54 0.28 1.53
C GLU A 209 18.57 -0.30 0.11
N LYS A 210 19.42 -1.32 -0.15
CA LYS A 210 19.55 -1.91 -1.49
C LYS A 210 18.22 -2.58 -1.86
N MET A 211 17.62 -2.15 -2.96
CA MET A 211 16.35 -2.68 -3.44
C MET A 211 16.55 -3.72 -4.55
N ASP A 212 15.75 -4.79 -4.51
CA ASP A 212 15.69 -5.78 -5.59
C ASP A 212 14.55 -5.42 -6.56
N LEU A 213 14.91 -4.73 -7.64
CA LEU A 213 13.98 -4.26 -8.67
C LEU A 213 13.08 -5.39 -9.23
N LYS A 214 13.61 -6.62 -9.35
CA LYS A 214 12.83 -7.76 -9.86
C LYS A 214 11.69 -8.14 -8.93
N LYS A 215 11.92 -8.07 -7.61
CA LYS A 215 10.90 -8.43 -6.60
C LYS A 215 9.71 -7.47 -6.60
N ILE A 216 9.95 -6.20 -6.96
CA ILE A 216 8.89 -5.19 -7.07
C ILE A 216 8.30 -5.07 -8.48
N GLY A 217 8.64 -6.02 -9.37
CA GLY A 217 8.08 -6.10 -10.72
C GLY A 217 8.74 -5.18 -11.75
N ILE A 218 9.90 -4.60 -11.43
CA ILE A 218 10.66 -3.75 -12.35
C ILE A 218 11.73 -4.60 -13.04
N PRO A 219 11.66 -4.77 -14.37
CA PRO A 219 12.70 -5.52 -15.09
C PRO A 219 14.04 -4.78 -14.96
N LEU A 220 15.11 -5.54 -14.76
CA LEU A 220 16.46 -4.95 -14.76
C LEU A 220 16.69 -4.26 -16.12
N PRO A 221 17.13 -2.99 -16.12
CA PRO A 221 17.47 -2.27 -17.34
C PRO A 221 18.44 -3.04 -18.23
N SER A 222 18.07 -3.22 -19.50
CA SER A 222 18.92 -3.78 -20.54
C SER A 222 18.71 -3.04 -21.87
N GLN A 223 19.71 -3.11 -22.75
CA GLN A 223 19.58 -2.53 -24.10
C GLN A 223 18.40 -3.12 -24.88
N GLU A 224 18.04 -4.38 -24.64
CA GLU A 224 16.96 -5.09 -25.34
C GLU A 224 15.56 -4.66 -24.87
N ASN A 225 15.40 -4.37 -23.57
CA ASN A 225 14.09 -4.01 -23.01
C ASN A 225 13.83 -2.49 -22.97
N GLY A 226 14.87 -1.68 -23.16
CA GLY A 226 14.79 -0.21 -23.15
C GLY A 226 14.32 0.39 -21.82
N SER A 227 14.33 -0.40 -20.74
CA SER A 227 13.91 0.02 -19.40
C SER A 227 14.95 0.96 -18.80
N LYS A 228 14.49 2.04 -18.16
CA LYS A 228 15.34 2.98 -17.43
C LYS A 228 14.77 3.25 -16.04
N VAL A 229 15.64 3.25 -15.06
CA VAL A 229 15.30 3.49 -13.67
C VAL A 229 16.06 4.71 -13.18
N VAL A 230 15.34 5.64 -12.58
CA VAL A 230 15.92 6.77 -11.88
C VAL A 230 15.40 6.73 -10.45
N PHE A 231 16.25 6.99 -9.45
CA PHE A 231 15.85 6.97 -8.04
C PHE A 231 16.57 8.03 -7.21
N THR A 232 15.94 8.45 -6.11
CA THR A 232 16.48 9.38 -5.11
C THR A 232 17.02 8.61 -3.91
N THR A 233 18.06 9.14 -3.26
CA THR A 233 18.51 8.63 -1.96
C THR A 233 19.29 9.70 -1.20
N ARG A 234 19.28 9.62 0.14
CA ARG A 234 20.17 10.44 0.99
C ARG A 234 21.60 9.91 1.04
N SER A 235 21.83 8.70 0.56
CA SER A 235 23.11 8.02 0.71
C SER A 235 23.74 7.70 -0.63
N LYS A 236 24.90 8.30 -0.88
CA LYS A 236 25.75 7.97 -2.03
C LYS A 236 26.10 6.48 -2.09
N ASP A 237 26.20 5.81 -0.94
CA ASP A 237 26.50 4.38 -0.88
C ASP A 237 25.34 3.52 -1.40
N VAL A 238 24.09 3.95 -1.18
CA VAL A 238 22.92 3.30 -1.80
C VAL A 238 23.06 3.32 -3.32
N CYS A 239 23.52 4.44 -3.91
CA CYS A 239 23.74 4.54 -5.35
C CYS A 239 24.72 3.49 -5.89
N ALA A 240 25.82 3.25 -5.15
CA ALA A 240 26.80 2.23 -5.50
C ALA A 240 26.22 0.80 -5.38
N ARG A 241 25.48 0.51 -4.30
CA ARG A 241 24.85 -0.81 -4.11
C ARG A 241 23.75 -1.12 -5.13
N MET A 242 23.07 -0.09 -5.62
CA MET A 242 22.09 -0.18 -6.71
C MET A 242 22.75 -0.33 -8.09
N ARG A 243 24.09 -0.27 -8.17
CA ARG A 243 24.87 -0.36 -9.42
C ARG A 243 24.41 0.66 -10.45
N SER A 244 24.21 1.89 -9.99
CA SER A 244 23.84 3.01 -10.86
C SER A 244 24.96 3.24 -11.89
N HIS A 245 24.59 3.43 -13.15
CA HIS A 245 25.53 3.72 -14.23
C HIS A 245 26.09 5.13 -14.07
N HIS A 246 25.22 6.05 -13.65
CA HIS A 246 25.58 7.41 -13.27
C HIS A 246 25.00 7.74 -11.90
N VAL A 247 25.75 8.55 -11.17
CA VAL A 247 25.37 9.08 -9.85
C VAL A 247 25.50 10.58 -9.93
N LEU A 248 24.40 11.30 -9.74
CA LEU A 248 24.38 12.75 -9.72
C LEU A 248 24.10 13.24 -8.30
N GLU A 249 24.87 14.23 -7.88
CA GLU A 249 24.64 14.92 -6.63
C GLU A 249 23.64 16.05 -6.85
N VAL A 250 22.57 16.04 -6.06
CA VAL A 250 21.63 17.16 -5.95
C VAL A 250 22.30 18.24 -5.12
N LYS A 251 22.86 19.23 -5.83
CA LYS A 251 23.59 20.32 -5.20
C LYS A 251 22.64 21.31 -4.53
N LYS A 252 23.17 22.01 -3.54
CA LYS A 252 22.54 23.14 -2.85
C LYS A 252 22.16 24.22 -3.85
N LEU A 253 21.10 24.97 -3.51
CA LEU A 253 20.84 26.24 -4.17
C LEU A 253 21.99 27.20 -3.84
N ASP A 254 22.45 27.93 -4.87
CA ASP A 254 23.29 29.11 -4.63
C ASP A 254 22.45 30.27 -4.06
N GLU A 255 23.12 31.29 -3.54
CA GLU A 255 22.50 32.45 -2.89
C GLU A 255 21.41 33.10 -3.75
N GLU A 256 21.63 33.21 -5.07
CA GLU A 256 20.68 33.86 -5.97
C GLU A 256 19.45 32.99 -6.22
N ASN A 257 19.62 31.68 -6.40
CA ASN A 257 18.51 30.74 -6.53
C ASN A 257 17.74 30.56 -5.22
N ALA A 258 18.42 30.60 -4.07
CA ALA A 258 17.79 30.59 -2.75
C ALA A 258 16.94 31.85 -2.52
N TRP A 259 17.51 33.02 -2.84
CA TRP A 259 16.81 34.30 -2.82
C TRP A 259 15.59 34.30 -3.75
N GLU A 260 15.74 33.81 -4.98
CA GLU A 260 14.63 33.75 -5.94
C GLU A 260 13.53 32.79 -5.46
N LEU A 261 13.88 31.65 -4.88
CA LEU A 261 12.91 30.73 -4.28
C LEU A 261 12.16 31.38 -3.11
N PHE A 262 12.86 32.05 -2.19
CA PHE A 262 12.23 32.80 -1.10
C PHE A 262 11.27 33.84 -1.65
N ARG A 263 11.74 34.66 -2.59
CA ARG A 263 10.97 35.75 -3.19
C ARG A 263 9.73 35.25 -3.93
N ARG A 264 9.83 34.10 -4.59
CA ARG A 264 8.69 33.47 -5.28
C ARG A 264 7.58 33.06 -4.32
N ASN A 265 7.95 32.60 -3.12
CA ASN A 265 7.01 32.22 -2.07
C ASN A 265 6.55 33.40 -1.21
N PHE A 266 7.29 34.51 -1.23
CA PHE A 266 6.88 35.75 -0.57
C PHE A 266 5.72 36.42 -1.32
N ARG A 267 4.49 36.22 -0.82
CA ARG A 267 3.26 36.80 -1.39
C ARG A 267 2.89 38.18 -0.83
N GLY A 268 3.81 38.83 -0.12
CA GLY A 268 3.60 40.18 0.44
C GLY A 268 3.61 41.24 -0.65
N ASN A 269 2.51 42.00 -0.80
CA ASN A 269 2.42 43.02 -1.84
C ASN A 269 3.33 44.22 -1.55
N ASN A 270 4.33 44.44 -2.42
CA ASN A 270 5.25 45.58 -2.45
C ASN A 270 6.15 45.77 -1.20
N THR A 271 6.08 44.91 -0.19
CA THR A 271 6.86 45.03 1.05
C THR A 271 8.37 44.98 0.81
N LEU A 272 8.83 44.12 -0.09
CA LEU A 272 10.25 44.03 -0.48
C LEU A 272 10.77 45.24 -1.28
N SER A 273 9.94 46.27 -1.50
CA SER A 273 10.39 47.54 -2.09
C SER A 273 11.04 48.47 -1.06
N ASP A 274 10.83 48.24 0.24
CA ASP A 274 11.54 48.94 1.31
C ASP A 274 12.99 48.41 1.39
N PRO A 275 14.02 49.28 1.24
CA PRO A 275 15.42 48.86 1.27
C PRO A 275 15.86 48.17 2.57
N GLU A 276 15.30 48.57 3.72
CA GLU A 276 15.67 47.97 5.01
C GLU A 276 15.02 46.60 5.16
N ILE A 277 13.76 46.46 4.72
CA ILE A 277 13.09 45.15 4.70
C ILE A 277 13.80 44.20 3.71
N LEU A 278 14.21 44.68 2.54
CA LEU A 278 14.94 43.88 1.57
C LEU A 278 16.26 43.35 2.15
N LYS A 279 16.97 44.18 2.93
CA LYS A 279 18.19 43.77 3.62
C LYS A 279 17.92 42.72 4.70
N LEU A 280 16.88 42.91 5.52
CA LEU A 280 16.47 41.92 6.52
C LEU A 280 16.03 40.60 5.87
N ALA A 281 15.34 40.66 4.73
CA ALA A 281 14.94 39.49 3.97
C ALA A 281 16.13 38.69 3.43
N ARG A 282 17.17 39.36 2.93
CA ARG A 282 18.41 38.69 2.53
C ARG A 282 19.14 38.05 3.71
N GLN A 283 19.26 38.76 4.83
CA GLN A 283 19.84 38.21 6.07
C GLN A 283 19.08 36.97 6.56
N LEU A 284 17.76 36.95 6.42
CA LEU A 284 16.92 35.82 6.76
C LEU A 284 17.19 34.61 5.84
N CYS A 285 17.37 34.85 4.53
CA CYS A 285 17.76 33.80 3.57
C CYS A 285 19.15 33.24 3.92
N GLU A 286 20.14 34.09 4.18
CA GLU A 286 21.49 33.69 4.63
C GLU A 286 21.43 32.82 5.90
N LYS A 287 20.52 33.11 6.84
CA LYS A 287 20.33 32.26 8.03
C LYS A 287 19.76 30.89 7.71
N CYS A 288 18.91 30.80 6.68
CA CYS A 288 18.40 29.52 6.18
C CYS A 288 19.48 28.70 5.45
N GLU A 289 20.61 29.32 5.11
CA GLU A 289 21.78 28.68 4.48
C GLU A 289 22.81 28.15 5.48
N GLY A 290 22.64 28.44 6.79
CA GLY A 290 23.43 27.92 7.91
C GLY A 290 24.83 28.53 8.06
N SER A 291 25.27 28.75 9.31
CA SER A 291 26.62 29.25 9.66
C SER A 291 27.57 28.18 10.23
N GLY A 292 27.19 26.89 10.15
CA GLY A 292 27.95 25.73 10.62
C GLY A 292 28.07 24.60 9.58
N PRO A 293 28.68 23.44 9.92
CA PRO A 293 28.64 22.26 9.06
C PRO A 293 27.19 21.77 8.90
N PRO A 294 26.93 20.94 7.89
CA PRO A 294 25.94 21.18 6.84
C PRO A 294 24.53 21.49 7.37
N CYS A 295 24.14 22.76 7.41
CA CYS A 295 22.74 23.17 7.45
C CYS A 295 22.45 23.85 6.12
N GLU A 296 22.16 23.03 5.12
CA GLU A 296 22.25 23.34 3.70
C GLU A 296 20.88 23.74 3.18
N GLY A 297 20.75 24.97 2.66
CA GLY A 297 19.50 25.62 2.25
C GLY A 297 18.43 24.68 1.70
N LEU A 298 17.51 24.28 2.58
CA LEU A 298 16.37 23.44 2.23
C LEU A 298 15.37 24.29 1.45
N PRO A 299 15.03 23.93 0.21
CA PRO A 299 13.98 24.60 -0.54
C PRO A 299 12.69 24.76 0.27
N LEU A 300 12.36 23.75 1.09
CA LEU A 300 11.21 23.78 2.00
C LEU A 300 11.30 24.87 3.09
N ALA A 301 12.48 25.12 3.69
CA ALA A 301 12.63 26.16 4.71
C ALA A 301 12.43 27.56 4.10
N LEU A 302 12.99 27.79 2.91
CA LEU A 302 12.81 29.04 2.16
C LEU A 302 11.35 29.24 1.75
N ASN A 303 10.65 28.18 1.32
CA ASN A 303 9.22 28.24 1.02
C ASN A 303 8.40 28.64 2.27
N VAL A 304 8.61 27.92 3.37
CA VAL A 304 7.87 28.07 4.62
C VAL A 304 8.10 29.46 5.25
N ILE A 305 9.34 29.94 5.25
CA ILE A 305 9.66 31.27 5.78
C ILE A 305 9.16 32.37 4.85
N GLY A 306 9.34 32.23 3.52
CA GLY A 306 8.86 33.23 2.55
C GLY A 306 7.37 33.54 2.73
N GLU A 307 6.55 32.52 2.92
CA GLU A 307 5.12 32.66 3.17
C GLU A 307 4.81 33.20 4.58
N THR A 308 5.51 32.73 5.62
CA THR A 308 5.34 33.24 6.99
C THR A 308 5.67 34.72 7.12
N MET A 309 6.65 35.19 6.35
CA MET A 309 7.05 36.60 6.30
C MET A 309 6.10 37.45 5.44
N ALA A 310 5.30 36.85 4.55
CA ALA A 310 4.43 37.58 3.61
C ALA A 310 3.42 38.52 4.28
N TYR A 311 3.04 38.22 5.53
CA TYR A 311 2.09 39.01 6.32
C TYR A 311 2.74 40.12 7.15
N LYS A 312 4.08 40.15 7.24
CA LYS A 312 4.84 41.15 8.01
C LYS A 312 5.19 42.32 7.11
N THR A 313 4.75 43.52 7.49
CA THR A 313 4.78 44.70 6.60
C THR A 313 5.72 45.79 7.05
N SER A 314 6.23 45.72 8.27
CA SER A 314 7.04 46.77 8.88
C SER A 314 8.44 46.28 9.29
N VAL A 315 9.44 47.15 9.22
CA VAL A 315 10.82 46.85 9.65
C VAL A 315 10.90 46.23 11.06
N PRO A 316 10.17 46.72 12.08
CA PRO A 316 10.19 46.10 13.40
C PRO A 316 9.66 44.66 13.44
N GLU A 317 8.63 44.33 12.66
CA GLU A 317 8.12 42.95 12.57
C GLU A 317 9.15 42.00 11.94
N TRP A 318 9.91 42.50 10.95
CA TRP A 318 10.99 41.74 10.32
C TRP A 318 12.19 41.55 11.24
N GLN A 319 12.58 42.59 11.98
CA GLN A 319 13.66 42.48 12.97
C GLN A 319 13.28 41.51 14.09
N CYS A 320 12.05 41.61 14.62
CA CYS A 320 11.54 40.69 15.62
C CYS A 320 11.60 39.23 15.16
N ALA A 321 11.22 38.96 13.90
CA ALA A 321 11.29 37.62 13.33
C ALA A 321 12.73 37.06 13.29
N ILE A 322 13.71 37.90 12.95
CA ILE A 322 15.13 37.51 12.96
C ILE A 322 15.60 37.24 14.40
N ASP A 323 15.23 38.09 15.35
CA ASP A 323 15.61 37.95 16.75
C ASP A 323 15.00 36.67 17.37
N ASP A 324 13.77 36.31 16.99
CA ASP A 324 13.09 35.08 17.40
C ASP A 324 13.79 33.83 16.85
N LEU A 325 14.22 33.88 15.58
CA LEU A 325 15.01 32.81 14.96
C LEU A 325 16.36 32.62 15.66
N ASP A 326 17.05 33.71 16.01
CA ASP A 326 18.32 33.65 16.75
C ASP A 326 18.14 33.10 18.17
N SER A 327 17.02 33.44 18.81
CA SER A 327 16.67 32.94 20.14
C SER A 327 16.37 31.44 20.13
N ASN A 328 15.72 30.94 19.07
CA ASN A 328 15.45 29.51 18.87
C ASN A 328 16.72 28.68 18.61
N ALA A 329 17.75 29.26 17.97
CA ALA A 329 19.02 28.58 17.68
C ALA A 329 19.79 28.16 18.95
N GLY A 330 19.74 28.98 20.01
CA GLY A 330 20.46 28.77 21.28
C GLY A 330 19.70 28.00 22.37
N GLY A 331 18.38 27.82 22.23
CA GLY A 331 17.53 27.22 23.27
C GLY A 331 17.55 25.69 23.35
N TYR A 332 18.02 25.01 22.29
CA TYR A 332 17.92 23.54 22.14
C TYR A 332 19.24 22.93 21.61
N PRO A 333 20.31 22.89 22.43
CA PRO A 333 21.61 22.36 22.03
C PRO A 333 21.62 20.85 21.74
N GLU A 334 20.59 20.11 22.16
CA GLU A 334 20.45 18.67 21.96
C GLU A 334 19.84 18.30 20.59
N VAL A 335 19.31 19.28 19.84
CA VAL A 335 18.76 19.06 18.50
C VAL A 335 19.87 19.33 17.49
N GLU A 336 20.46 18.24 16.97
CA GLU A 336 21.51 18.30 15.93
C GLU A 336 21.02 18.96 14.63
N ASP A 337 19.70 18.99 14.41
CA ASP A 337 19.08 19.45 13.18
C ASP A 337 18.61 20.91 13.29
N GLU A 338 19.49 21.86 12.94
CA GLU A 338 19.18 23.31 12.91
C GLU A 338 17.95 23.63 12.06
N ILE A 339 17.60 22.79 11.10
CA ILE A 339 16.46 23.05 10.24
C ILE A 339 15.12 22.99 10.97
N LEU A 340 15.02 22.13 11.98
CA LEU A 340 13.81 22.02 12.78
C LEU A 340 13.61 23.30 13.58
N LYS A 341 14.72 23.93 14.01
CA LYS A 341 14.70 25.22 14.71
C LYS A 341 14.23 26.36 13.78
N ILE A 342 14.68 26.33 12.52
CA ILE A 342 14.27 27.30 11.49
C ILE A 342 12.77 27.13 11.16
N LEU A 343 12.32 25.91 10.87
CA LEU A 343 10.92 25.64 10.53
C LEU A 343 9.98 25.91 11.71
N LYS A 344 10.46 25.73 12.95
CA LYS A 344 9.69 26.02 14.18
C LYS A 344 9.20 27.46 14.22
N PHE A 345 9.93 28.40 13.62
CA PHE A 345 9.50 29.79 13.51
C PHE A 345 8.08 29.92 12.93
N SER A 346 7.78 29.16 11.87
CA SER A 346 6.45 29.21 11.22
C SER A 346 5.37 28.53 12.04
N TYR A 347 5.75 27.54 12.87
CA TYR A 347 4.86 26.95 13.87
C TYR A 347 4.59 27.91 15.03
N ASP A 348 5.61 28.67 15.48
CA ASP A 348 5.46 29.62 16.59
C ASP A 348 4.54 30.79 16.22
N ASP A 349 4.60 31.24 14.97
CA ASP A 349 3.77 32.33 14.41
C ASP A 349 2.27 31.97 14.33
N LEU A 350 1.91 30.68 14.40
CA LEU A 350 0.51 30.26 14.49
C LEU A 350 -0.12 30.82 15.79
N LYS A 351 -1.11 31.71 15.66
CA LYS A 351 -1.69 32.39 16.83
C LYS A 351 -2.70 31.54 17.62
N ASP A 352 -3.34 30.56 16.97
CA ASP A 352 -4.36 29.72 17.59
C ASP A 352 -3.73 28.39 18.04
N GLU A 353 -3.78 28.13 19.35
CA GLU A 353 -3.24 26.91 19.96
C GLU A 353 -3.92 25.64 19.41
N ARG A 354 -5.18 25.73 18.97
CA ARG A 354 -5.88 24.61 18.34
C ARG A 354 -5.25 24.26 16.99
N VAL A 355 -4.83 25.27 16.21
CA VAL A 355 -4.13 25.06 14.94
C VAL A 355 -2.78 24.37 15.18
N LYS A 356 -2.04 24.76 16.23
CA LYS A 356 -0.80 24.11 16.65
C LYS A 356 -1.03 22.63 17.03
N GLN A 357 -2.07 22.34 17.80
CA GLN A 357 -2.44 20.97 18.17
C GLN A 357 -2.84 20.14 16.95
N CYS A 358 -3.62 20.72 16.02
CA CYS A 358 -3.98 20.09 14.75
C CYS A 358 -2.73 19.76 13.90
N PHE A 359 -1.76 20.67 13.84
CA PHE A 359 -0.48 20.43 13.17
C PHE A 359 0.27 19.24 13.78
N GLN A 360 0.44 19.21 15.10
CA GLN A 360 1.07 18.08 15.81
C GLN A 360 0.33 16.76 15.53
N TYR A 361 -1.00 16.80 15.48
CA TYR A 361 -1.82 15.62 15.24
C TYR A 361 -1.58 15.02 13.83
N CYS A 362 -1.34 15.85 12.82
CA CYS A 362 -1.01 15.39 11.47
C CYS A 362 0.25 14.49 11.42
N ALA A 363 1.14 14.58 12.41
CA ALA A 363 2.34 13.76 12.48
C ALA A 363 2.06 12.24 12.68
N LEU A 364 0.83 11.90 13.12
CA LEU A 364 0.38 10.52 13.27
C LEU A 364 0.25 9.77 11.94
N PHE A 365 0.16 10.48 10.82
CA PHE A 365 0.02 9.88 9.52
C PHE A 365 1.39 9.54 8.91
N PRO A 366 1.46 8.57 7.98
CA PRO A 366 2.70 8.24 7.31
C PRO A 366 3.26 9.43 6.53
N GLN A 367 4.59 9.50 6.49
CA GLN A 367 5.31 10.42 5.60
C GLN A 367 4.76 10.32 4.17
N ASP A 368 4.57 11.48 3.54
CA ASP A 368 4.20 11.63 2.14
C ASP A 368 2.88 10.96 1.72
N ALA A 369 2.10 10.44 2.67
CA ALA A 369 0.80 9.86 2.40
C ALA A 369 -0.27 10.95 2.31
N GLY A 370 -1.08 10.90 1.26
CA GLY A 370 -2.29 11.73 1.18
C GLY A 370 -3.26 11.38 2.32
N ILE A 371 -3.53 12.38 3.16
CA ILE A 371 -4.48 12.38 4.26
C ILE A 371 -5.78 12.97 3.74
N ASP A 372 -6.88 12.24 3.94
CA ASP A 372 -8.22 12.73 3.62
C ASP A 372 -8.62 13.84 4.60
N LYS A 373 -9.04 15.00 4.06
CA LYS A 373 -9.35 16.18 4.87
C LYS A 373 -10.50 15.92 5.84
N ASP A 374 -11.54 15.22 5.41
CA ASP A 374 -12.71 14.94 6.24
C ASP A 374 -12.36 13.99 7.38
N VAL A 375 -11.60 12.94 7.09
CA VAL A 375 -11.11 11.99 8.12
C VAL A 375 -10.27 12.71 9.17
N LEU A 376 -9.37 13.60 8.74
CA LEU A 376 -8.52 14.38 9.64
C LEU A 376 -9.35 15.30 10.56
N VAL A 377 -10.35 15.98 9.99
CA VAL A 377 -11.26 16.85 10.75
C VAL A 377 -12.07 16.03 11.76
N GLU A 378 -12.61 14.87 11.37
CA GLU A 378 -13.35 13.99 12.28
C GLU A 378 -12.51 13.51 13.47
N TYR A 379 -11.21 13.24 13.27
CA TYR A 379 -10.31 12.94 14.38
C TYR A 379 -10.13 14.14 15.33
N TRP A 380 -9.92 15.34 14.80
CA TRP A 380 -9.75 16.54 15.63
C TRP A 380 -11.01 16.88 16.44
N ILE A 381 -12.19 16.68 15.87
CA ILE A 381 -13.47 16.82 16.56
C ILE A 381 -13.59 15.75 17.65
N SER A 382 -13.28 14.50 17.32
CA SER A 382 -13.39 13.38 18.25
C SER A 382 -12.47 13.53 19.46
N GLU A 383 -11.23 14.00 19.27
CA GLU A 383 -10.30 14.34 20.34
C GLU A 383 -10.61 15.67 21.05
N ARG A 384 -11.65 16.40 20.60
CA ARG A 384 -12.03 17.72 21.11
C ARG A 384 -10.93 18.78 21.02
N ILE A 385 -10.08 18.68 20.01
CA ILE A 385 -9.20 19.79 19.61
C ILE A 385 -10.06 20.91 19.01
N ILE A 386 -11.11 20.52 18.29
CA ILE A 386 -12.17 21.41 17.81
C ILE A 386 -13.42 21.14 18.65
N ASP A 387 -13.96 22.19 19.28
CA ASP A 387 -15.12 22.08 20.15
C ASP A 387 -16.42 21.79 19.39
N GLU A 388 -17.21 20.83 19.89
CA GLU A 388 -18.50 20.41 19.33
C GLU A 388 -19.66 21.40 19.66
N GLY A 389 -19.37 22.69 19.84
CA GLY A 389 -20.27 23.66 20.49
C GLY A 389 -21.45 24.21 19.66
N GLY A 390 -21.94 23.51 18.63
CA GLY A 390 -23.02 24.03 17.78
C GLY A 390 -23.43 23.14 16.60
N ASP A 391 -23.74 23.76 15.47
CA ASP A 391 -24.08 23.10 14.19
C ASP A 391 -22.89 22.26 13.68
N ARG A 392 -23.10 20.96 13.42
CA ARG A 392 -22.06 20.03 12.95
C ARG A 392 -21.38 20.53 11.68
N LYS A 393 -22.13 21.12 10.74
CA LYS A 393 -21.57 21.65 9.51
C LYS A 393 -20.59 22.80 9.80
N ARG A 394 -20.89 23.63 10.80
CA ARG A 394 -20.00 24.70 11.25
C ARG A 394 -18.71 24.15 11.84
N THR A 395 -18.79 23.11 12.68
CA THR A 395 -17.61 22.46 13.27
C THR A 395 -16.72 21.83 12.19
N ILE A 396 -17.30 21.15 11.20
CA ILE A 396 -16.56 20.60 10.06
C ILE A 396 -15.88 21.72 9.26
N ASN A 397 -16.61 22.79 8.94
CA ASN A 397 -16.05 23.95 8.24
C ASN A 397 -14.90 24.61 9.01
N GLU A 398 -14.96 24.65 10.35
CA GLU A 398 -13.86 25.11 11.19
C GLU A 398 -12.62 24.22 11.04
N GLY A 399 -12.79 22.90 11.00
CA GLY A 399 -11.70 21.97 10.69
C GLY A 399 -11.07 22.22 9.32
N HIS A 400 -11.87 22.39 8.27
CA HIS A 400 -11.33 22.73 6.93
C HIS A 400 -10.63 24.08 6.90
N LYS A 401 -11.11 25.07 7.68
CA LYS A 401 -10.44 26.34 7.84
C LYS A 401 -9.05 26.14 8.46
N ILE A 402 -8.93 25.35 9.53
CA ILE A 402 -7.64 25.03 10.16
C ILE A 402 -6.69 24.36 9.15
N ILE A 403 -7.19 23.42 8.34
CA ILE A 403 -6.39 22.83 7.24
C ILE A 403 -5.90 23.91 6.27
N GLY A 404 -6.78 24.83 5.87
CA GLY A 404 -6.44 25.96 5.01
C GLY A 404 -5.41 26.89 5.64
N ASP A 405 -5.46 27.12 6.95
CA ASP A 405 -4.48 27.92 7.70
C ASP A 405 -3.10 27.23 7.70
N LEU A 406 -3.04 25.91 7.92
CA LEU A 406 -1.81 25.13 7.86
C LEU A 406 -1.21 25.05 6.45
N VAL A 407 -2.04 24.90 5.42
CA VAL A 407 -1.60 24.92 4.02
C VAL A 407 -1.04 26.29 3.66
N ARG A 408 -1.72 27.37 4.07
CA ARG A 408 -1.22 28.74 3.86
C ARG A 408 0.04 29.05 4.64
N ALA A 409 0.32 28.37 5.75
CA ALA A 409 1.60 28.47 6.46
C ALA A 409 2.68 27.54 5.86
N CYS A 410 2.41 26.87 4.74
CA CYS A 410 3.26 25.83 4.13
C CYS A 410 3.62 24.67 5.10
N LEU A 411 2.84 24.48 6.17
CA LEU A 411 3.00 23.40 7.15
C LEU A 411 2.27 22.11 6.70
N LEU A 412 1.40 22.22 5.69
CA LEU A 412 0.77 21.12 4.96
C LEU A 412 0.78 21.43 3.46
N MET A 413 0.81 20.39 2.65
CA MET A 413 0.79 20.48 1.19
C MET A 413 -0.54 19.97 0.64
N THR A 414 -1.06 20.60 -0.40
CA THR A 414 -2.21 20.06 -1.15
C THR A 414 -1.74 19.01 -2.14
N VAL A 415 -2.54 17.97 -2.35
CA VAL A 415 -2.31 16.95 -3.39
C VAL A 415 -3.19 17.29 -4.60
N ASP A 416 -2.90 16.71 -5.77
CA ASP A 416 -3.62 16.91 -7.05
C ASP A 416 -5.15 16.87 -6.94
N THR A 417 -5.68 16.17 -5.93
CA THR A 417 -7.09 16.23 -5.54
C THR A 417 -7.31 17.24 -4.40
N SER A 418 -8.28 18.15 -4.57
CA SER A 418 -8.69 19.14 -3.56
C SER A 418 -9.07 18.54 -2.19
N GLU A 419 -9.35 17.25 -2.12
CA GLU A 419 -9.86 16.55 -0.93
C GLU A 419 -8.76 16.02 0.01
N LYS A 420 -7.48 16.09 -0.39
CA LYS A 420 -6.37 15.56 0.41
C LYS A 420 -5.30 16.58 0.71
N VAL A 421 -4.61 16.35 1.82
CA VAL A 421 -3.38 17.05 2.20
C VAL A 421 -2.27 16.06 2.50
N LYS A 422 -1.02 16.52 2.46
CA LYS A 422 0.17 15.75 2.76
C LYS A 422 1.04 16.57 3.73
N MET A 423 1.76 15.89 4.61
CA MET A 423 2.80 16.51 5.44
C MET A 423 4.16 16.04 4.96
N HIS A 424 5.03 16.99 4.63
CA HIS A 424 6.42 16.72 4.28
C HIS A 424 7.14 16.08 5.47
N ASP A 425 8.10 15.21 5.22
CA ASP A 425 8.80 14.44 6.25
C ASP A 425 9.56 15.28 7.30
N VAL A 426 10.28 16.34 6.89
CA VAL A 426 10.95 17.28 7.79
C VAL A 426 9.94 18.04 8.65
N LEU A 427 8.81 18.48 8.07
CA LEU A 427 7.72 19.10 8.83
C LEU A 427 7.08 18.13 9.81
N ARG A 428 6.97 16.85 9.42
CA ARG A 428 6.50 15.78 10.30
C ARG A 428 7.48 15.50 11.44
N GLN A 429 8.78 15.53 11.18
CA GLN A 429 9.81 15.42 12.20
C GLN A 429 9.74 16.59 13.18
N MET A 430 9.61 17.82 12.67
CA MET A 430 9.37 19.00 13.50
C MET A 430 8.10 18.85 14.34
N ALA A 431 6.99 18.39 13.74
CA ALA A 431 5.72 18.17 14.42
C ALA A 431 5.83 17.16 15.57
N LEU A 432 6.56 16.06 15.36
CA LEU A 432 6.84 15.08 16.42
C LEU A 432 7.72 15.66 17.52
N TRP A 433 8.76 16.41 17.14
CA TRP A 433 9.68 17.06 18.08
C TRP A 433 8.95 18.08 18.97
N VAL A 434 8.11 18.95 18.42
CA VAL A 434 7.32 19.89 19.24
C VAL A 434 6.25 19.15 20.07
N ALA A 435 5.65 18.08 19.54
CA ALA A 435 4.67 17.26 20.26
C ALA A 435 5.29 16.50 21.45
N SER A 436 6.58 16.15 21.36
CA SER A 436 7.33 15.49 22.43
C SER A 436 7.94 16.43 23.46
N SER A 437 7.50 17.71 23.51
CA SER A 437 8.13 18.72 24.36
C SER A 437 9.62 18.86 24.07
N PHE A 438 9.95 18.93 22.78
CA PHE A 438 11.31 19.13 22.27
C PHE A 438 12.30 17.99 22.56
N GLY A 439 11.83 16.74 22.66
CA GLY A 439 12.66 15.58 23.00
C GLY A 439 12.43 15.04 24.41
N GLU A 440 11.99 15.89 25.34
CA GLU A 440 11.87 15.51 26.77
C GLU A 440 10.86 14.39 27.02
N LYS A 441 9.87 14.23 26.13
CA LYS A 441 8.75 13.29 26.25
C LYS A 441 8.49 12.55 24.94
N ASP A 442 9.55 12.03 24.33
CA ASP A 442 9.49 11.33 23.03
C ASP A 442 8.50 10.17 22.99
N GLU A 443 8.24 9.51 24.12
CA GLU A 443 7.26 8.41 24.17
C GLU A 443 5.79 8.88 24.25
N ASN A 444 5.51 10.18 24.37
CA ASN A 444 4.12 10.68 24.29
C ASN A 444 3.48 10.35 22.94
N PHE A 445 4.27 10.33 21.86
CA PHE A 445 3.85 10.08 20.50
C PHE A 445 4.65 8.91 19.92
N ILE A 446 4.00 7.76 19.74
CA ILE A 446 4.63 6.59 19.13
C ILE A 446 4.11 6.45 17.71
N VAL A 447 4.89 6.93 16.75
CA VAL A 447 4.52 6.85 15.33
C VAL A 447 5.54 6.01 14.57
N LYS A 448 5.15 4.78 14.22
CA LYS A 448 5.97 3.80 13.49
C LYS A 448 5.21 3.28 12.27
N THR A 449 4.77 4.18 11.40
CA THR A 449 4.06 3.82 10.17
C THR A 449 5.02 3.30 9.10
N CYS A 450 4.59 2.37 8.25
CA CYS A 450 5.40 1.82 7.14
C CYS A 450 6.75 1.19 7.58
N ALA A 451 6.90 0.80 8.83
CA ALA A 451 8.19 0.37 9.39
C ALA A 451 8.45 -1.14 9.25
N GLY A 452 7.53 -1.90 8.63
CA GLY A 452 7.65 -3.35 8.49
C GLY A 452 7.58 -4.09 9.83
N LEU A 453 6.95 -3.51 10.85
CA LEU A 453 6.85 -4.14 12.18
C LEU A 453 6.04 -5.42 12.10
N LYS A 454 6.58 -6.52 12.63
CA LYS A 454 5.89 -7.81 12.75
C LYS A 454 5.26 -8.02 14.13
N GLU A 455 5.73 -7.26 15.11
CA GLU A 455 5.29 -7.25 16.49
C GLU A 455 5.08 -5.80 16.95
N MET A 456 4.42 -5.64 18.11
CA MET A 456 4.26 -4.33 18.73
C MET A 456 5.65 -3.72 19.04
N PRO A 457 5.82 -2.39 18.86
CA PRO A 457 7.10 -1.76 19.15
C PRO A 457 7.45 -1.88 20.63
N LYS A 458 8.76 -1.86 20.93
CA LYS A 458 9.25 -1.74 22.30
C LYS A 458 8.98 -0.31 22.79
N VAL A 459 8.37 -0.21 23.97
CA VAL A 459 8.06 1.06 24.64
C VAL A 459 8.53 0.94 26.08
N THR A 460 9.23 1.95 26.58
CA THR A 460 9.79 1.91 27.93
C THR A 460 8.76 2.31 28.98
N ASP A 461 8.01 3.40 28.75
CA ASP A 461 6.90 3.84 29.60
C ASP A 461 5.58 3.94 28.83
N TRP A 462 4.83 2.83 28.82
CA TRP A 462 3.47 2.78 28.25
C TRP A 462 2.49 3.78 28.89
N LYS A 463 2.75 4.26 30.12
CA LYS A 463 1.87 5.23 30.80
C LYS A 463 2.07 6.65 30.28
N ALA A 464 3.22 6.97 29.69
CA ALA A 464 3.49 8.26 29.08
C ALA A 464 2.78 8.40 27.71
N VAL A 465 2.53 7.28 27.03
CA VAL A 465 1.98 7.29 25.65
C VAL A 465 0.59 7.93 25.61
N ARG A 466 0.45 8.94 24.75
CA ARG A 466 -0.81 9.67 24.49
C ARG A 466 -1.40 9.34 23.14
N ARG A 467 -0.56 9.23 22.11
CA ARG A 467 -1.02 8.91 20.76
C ARG A 467 -0.10 7.88 20.11
N MET A 468 -0.69 6.86 19.50
CA MET A 468 0.04 5.77 18.86
C MET A 468 -0.51 5.53 17.45
N SER A 469 0.37 5.46 16.48
CA SER A 469 0.04 5.12 15.09
C SER A 469 1.05 4.12 14.54
N LEU A 470 0.54 2.92 14.23
CA LEU A 470 1.31 1.79 13.71
C LEU A 470 0.75 1.33 12.35
N GLY A 471 0.20 2.27 11.57
CA GLY A 471 -0.40 1.95 10.28
C GLY A 471 0.60 1.41 9.26
N ARG A 472 0.13 0.57 8.33
CA ARG A 472 0.93 -0.04 7.24
C ARG A 472 2.14 -0.86 7.73
N ASN A 473 1.92 -1.70 8.75
CA ASN A 473 2.92 -2.66 9.25
C ASN A 473 2.48 -4.10 8.99
N GLU A 474 3.33 -5.08 9.32
CA GLU A 474 3.07 -6.51 9.14
C GLU A 474 2.62 -7.22 10.42
N ILE A 475 2.11 -6.48 11.41
CA ILE A 475 1.66 -7.03 12.71
C ILE A 475 0.48 -7.96 12.49
N ARG A 476 0.66 -9.24 12.82
CA ARG A 476 -0.36 -10.28 12.67
C ARG A 476 -1.25 -10.45 13.89
N ASP A 477 -0.63 -10.48 15.07
CA ASP A 477 -1.30 -10.78 16.34
C ASP A 477 -0.88 -9.77 17.42
N ILE A 478 -1.86 -9.19 18.12
CA ILE A 478 -1.63 -8.29 19.26
C ILE A 478 -2.04 -9.03 20.53
N SER A 479 -1.07 -9.55 21.27
CA SER A 479 -1.30 -10.35 22.49
C SER A 479 -0.86 -9.64 23.78
N ILE A 480 -0.18 -8.50 23.67
CA ILE A 480 0.31 -7.71 24.81
C ILE A 480 -0.84 -7.07 25.59
N SER A 481 -0.57 -6.70 26.85
CA SER A 481 -1.49 -6.00 27.73
C SER A 481 -0.77 -4.82 28.42
N PRO A 482 -0.39 -3.77 27.66
CA PRO A 482 0.37 -2.65 28.20
C PRO A 482 -0.50 -1.68 28.99
N ASP A 483 0.03 -1.10 30.07
CA ASP A 483 -0.67 -0.09 30.89
C ASP A 483 -0.71 1.30 30.22
N CYS A 484 -1.52 1.45 29.17
CA CYS A 484 -1.70 2.70 28.42
C CYS A 484 -2.74 3.63 29.04
N LEU A 485 -2.48 4.12 30.26
CA LEU A 485 -3.45 4.91 31.03
C LEU A 485 -3.76 6.30 30.46
N ASN A 486 -2.91 6.81 29.56
CA ASN A 486 -3.04 8.14 28.97
C ASN A 486 -3.26 8.14 27.45
N LEU A 487 -3.37 6.96 26.83
CA LEU A 487 -3.55 6.83 25.39
C LEU A 487 -4.96 7.29 24.99
N THR A 488 -5.03 8.29 24.12
CA THR A 488 -6.28 8.87 23.59
C THR A 488 -6.51 8.50 22.12
N THR A 489 -5.45 8.30 21.34
CA THR A 489 -5.54 7.89 19.93
C THR A 489 -4.72 6.63 19.67
N LEU A 490 -5.36 5.64 19.03
CA LEU A 490 -4.73 4.45 18.52
C LEU A 490 -5.13 4.19 17.06
N LEU A 491 -4.15 4.35 16.16
CA LEU A 491 -4.32 4.09 14.73
C LEU A 491 -3.57 2.80 14.36
N LEU A 492 -4.32 1.74 14.06
CA LEU A 492 -3.82 0.44 13.64
C LEU A 492 -4.36 0.12 12.25
N THR A 493 -4.04 0.97 11.27
CA THR A 493 -4.70 0.92 9.95
C THR A 493 -3.87 0.19 8.91
N ARG A 494 -4.53 -0.46 7.95
CA ARG A 494 -3.88 -1.01 6.74
C ARG A 494 -2.70 -1.97 7.03
N SER A 495 -2.72 -2.74 8.11
CA SER A 495 -1.65 -3.71 8.38
C SER A 495 -1.69 -4.90 7.42
N GLY A 496 -2.86 -5.18 6.82
CA GLY A 496 -3.03 -6.24 5.81
C GLY A 496 -2.83 -7.67 6.34
N THR A 497 -2.09 -7.86 7.43
CA THR A 497 -1.80 -9.14 8.08
C THR A 497 -2.44 -9.27 9.45
N LEU A 498 -3.01 -8.20 10.02
CA LEU A 498 -3.63 -8.23 11.35
C LEU A 498 -4.85 -9.16 11.36
N VAL A 499 -4.76 -10.24 12.15
CA VAL A 499 -5.79 -11.27 12.29
C VAL A 499 -6.44 -11.21 13.66
N ASN A 500 -5.64 -11.12 14.73
CA ASN A 500 -6.13 -11.23 16.10
C ASN A 500 -5.68 -10.07 16.98
N ILE A 501 -6.60 -9.58 17.80
CA ILE A 501 -6.34 -8.64 18.90
C ILE A 501 -6.86 -9.27 20.19
N SER A 502 -5.99 -9.44 21.17
CA SER A 502 -6.34 -9.94 22.49
C SER A 502 -7.26 -8.96 23.21
N GLY A 503 -8.33 -9.44 23.84
CA GLY A 503 -9.22 -8.59 24.65
C GLY A 503 -8.50 -7.85 25.79
N LYS A 504 -7.43 -8.45 26.34
CA LYS A 504 -6.59 -7.82 27.37
C LYS A 504 -5.96 -6.51 26.89
N PHE A 505 -5.71 -6.37 25.60
CA PHE A 505 -5.13 -5.16 25.01
C PHE A 505 -6.01 -3.93 25.26
N PHE A 506 -7.33 -4.07 25.19
CA PHE A 506 -8.27 -2.95 25.41
C PHE A 506 -8.56 -2.67 26.89
N GLN A 507 -8.27 -3.63 27.79
CA GLN A 507 -8.54 -3.46 29.23
C GLN A 507 -7.67 -2.36 29.86
N SER A 508 -6.50 -2.10 29.29
CA SER A 508 -5.51 -1.18 29.85
C SER A 508 -5.51 0.22 29.19
N MET A 509 -6.60 0.63 28.53
CA MET A 509 -6.69 1.90 27.78
C MET A 509 -7.96 2.72 28.09
N PRO A 510 -8.25 3.07 29.35
CA PRO A 510 -9.54 3.65 29.75
C PRO A 510 -9.84 5.03 29.15
N LYS A 511 -8.80 5.76 28.71
CA LYS A 511 -8.90 7.09 28.11
C LYS A 511 -8.94 7.09 26.58
N LEU A 512 -8.96 5.91 25.94
CA LEU A 512 -8.93 5.84 24.48
C LEU A 512 -10.19 6.51 23.90
N VAL A 513 -9.97 7.51 23.05
CA VAL A 513 -10.98 8.32 22.39
C VAL A 513 -11.16 7.87 20.94
N ILE A 514 -10.07 7.57 20.25
CA ILE A 514 -10.05 7.18 18.85
C ILE A 514 -9.42 5.80 18.71
N LEU A 515 -10.18 4.89 18.11
CA LEU A 515 -9.70 3.58 17.66
C LEU A 515 -9.98 3.45 16.17
N ASP A 516 -8.92 3.43 15.37
CA ASP A 516 -9.02 3.16 13.94
C ASP A 516 -8.36 1.82 13.61
N LEU A 517 -9.20 0.87 13.18
CA LEU A 517 -8.83 -0.47 12.72
C LEU A 517 -9.16 -0.66 11.23
N SER A 518 -9.36 0.44 10.50
CA SER A 518 -9.79 0.43 9.13
C SER A 518 -8.78 -0.26 8.21
N THR A 519 -9.31 -0.86 7.15
CA THR A 519 -8.53 -1.54 6.10
C THR A 519 -7.69 -2.73 6.62
N ASN A 520 -8.07 -3.33 7.74
CA ASN A 520 -7.55 -4.64 8.16
C ASN A 520 -8.45 -5.77 7.64
N ILE A 521 -8.22 -6.14 6.38
CA ILE A 521 -9.05 -7.12 5.65
C ILE A 521 -9.02 -8.53 6.25
N ASN A 522 -8.01 -8.86 7.05
CA ASN A 522 -7.86 -10.17 7.69
C ASN A 522 -8.39 -10.20 9.13
N LEU A 523 -8.85 -9.06 9.65
CA LEU A 523 -9.45 -8.98 10.98
C LEU A 523 -10.90 -9.50 10.91
N ALA A 524 -11.09 -10.75 11.34
CA ALA A 524 -12.38 -11.45 11.32
C ALA A 524 -13.19 -11.29 12.62
N LYS A 525 -12.52 -11.04 13.75
CA LYS A 525 -13.16 -10.94 15.07
C LYS A 525 -12.59 -9.77 15.86
N LEU A 526 -13.46 -9.06 16.56
CA LEU A 526 -13.11 -8.03 17.52
C LEU A 526 -13.48 -8.53 18.93
N PRO A 527 -12.58 -8.48 19.92
CA PRO A 527 -12.85 -8.99 21.26
C PRO A 527 -13.94 -8.17 21.98
N GLU A 528 -14.74 -8.82 22.83
CA GLU A 528 -15.83 -8.18 23.59
C GLU A 528 -15.33 -7.06 24.50
N GLU A 529 -14.10 -7.19 25.00
CA GLU A 529 -13.42 -6.21 25.84
C GLU A 529 -13.20 -4.85 25.18
N VAL A 530 -13.35 -4.73 23.85
CA VAL A 530 -13.39 -3.41 23.19
C VAL A 530 -14.49 -2.51 23.80
N SER A 531 -15.55 -3.13 24.30
CA SER A 531 -16.67 -2.44 24.96
C SER A 531 -16.30 -1.80 26.30
N ASN A 532 -15.10 -2.08 26.82
CA ASN A 532 -14.56 -1.45 28.03
C ASN A 532 -14.00 -0.04 27.77
N LEU A 533 -13.86 0.36 26.51
CA LEU A 533 -13.37 1.69 26.11
C LEU A 533 -14.44 2.76 26.33
N VAL A 534 -14.69 3.11 27.59
CA VAL A 534 -15.78 4.01 28.01
C VAL A 534 -15.66 5.46 27.49
N SER A 535 -14.45 5.86 27.10
CA SER A 535 -14.14 7.19 26.58
C SER A 535 -14.21 7.27 25.06
N LEU A 536 -14.49 6.15 24.37
CA LEU A 536 -14.39 6.05 22.93
C LEU A 536 -15.45 6.93 22.25
N ARG A 537 -14.98 7.80 21.36
CA ARG A 537 -15.78 8.72 20.55
C ARG A 537 -15.71 8.38 19.07
N HIS A 538 -14.60 7.83 18.62
CA HIS A 538 -14.39 7.48 17.23
C HIS A 538 -14.00 6.01 17.10
N LEU A 539 -14.77 5.27 16.33
CA LEU A 539 -14.49 3.87 16.01
C LEU A 539 -14.60 3.67 14.50
N ASP A 540 -13.48 3.44 13.84
CA ASP A 540 -13.45 3.10 12.41
C ASP A 540 -13.08 1.62 12.23
N LEU A 541 -14.04 0.85 11.72
CA LEU A 541 -13.93 -0.56 11.35
C LEU A 541 -14.14 -0.74 9.83
N SER A 542 -14.07 0.33 9.05
CA SER A 542 -14.33 0.29 7.62
C SER A 542 -13.31 -0.60 6.90
N ARG A 543 -13.76 -1.34 5.87
CA ARG A 543 -12.90 -2.23 5.07
C ARG A 543 -12.20 -3.31 5.93
N THR A 544 -12.85 -3.75 6.99
CA THR A 544 -12.53 -4.99 7.71
C THR A 544 -13.45 -6.13 7.24
N CYS A 545 -13.11 -7.38 7.58
CA CYS A 545 -13.93 -8.56 7.29
C CYS A 545 -14.54 -9.16 8.56
N LEU A 546 -14.98 -8.31 9.48
CA LEU A 546 -15.56 -8.74 10.76
C LEU A 546 -16.82 -9.60 10.53
N GLU A 547 -16.82 -10.81 11.09
CA GLU A 547 -17.95 -11.74 11.00
C GLU A 547 -19.12 -11.27 11.86
N ASN A 548 -18.82 -10.75 13.06
CA ASN A 548 -19.79 -10.23 14.00
C ASN A 548 -19.19 -9.05 14.78
N LEU A 549 -20.07 -8.17 15.25
CA LEU A 549 -19.74 -7.10 16.17
C LEU A 549 -19.92 -7.54 17.62
N PRO A 550 -19.02 -7.17 18.54
CA PRO A 550 -19.18 -7.48 19.94
C PRO A 550 -20.47 -6.91 20.54
N GLU A 551 -21.15 -7.68 21.38
CA GLU A 551 -22.47 -7.34 21.92
C GLU A 551 -22.43 -6.04 22.75
N GLY A 552 -21.29 -5.76 23.39
CA GLY A 552 -21.11 -4.56 24.19
C GLY A 552 -20.93 -3.26 23.39
N LEU A 553 -20.77 -3.26 22.06
CA LEU A 553 -20.66 -2.02 21.25
C LEU A 553 -21.88 -1.11 21.38
N GLY A 554 -23.05 -1.69 21.65
CA GLY A 554 -24.26 -0.93 21.95
C GLY A 554 -24.17 -0.11 23.24
N LYS A 555 -23.13 -0.27 24.07
CA LYS A 555 -22.97 0.41 25.36
C LYS A 555 -22.16 1.70 25.28
N PHE A 556 -21.53 2.02 24.14
CA PHE A 556 -20.78 3.27 24.03
C PHE A 556 -21.70 4.48 24.05
N ILE A 557 -21.64 5.23 25.14
CA ILE A 557 -22.44 6.45 25.35
C ILE A 557 -21.77 7.70 24.75
N GLN A 558 -20.45 7.66 24.55
CA GLN A 558 -19.68 8.80 24.03
C GLN A 558 -19.39 8.70 22.53
N LEU A 559 -19.80 7.61 21.86
CA LEU A 559 -19.49 7.40 20.45
C LEU A 559 -20.15 8.49 19.59
N ARG A 560 -19.32 9.23 18.86
CA ARG A 560 -19.66 10.33 17.96
C ARG A 560 -19.34 10.02 16.51
N TYR A 561 -18.49 9.04 16.23
CA TYR A 561 -18.22 8.59 14.88
C TYR A 561 -18.11 7.07 14.89
N PHE A 562 -18.85 6.43 14.00
CA PHE A 562 -18.77 5.01 13.77
C PHE A 562 -18.78 4.74 12.27
N ALA A 563 -17.71 4.14 11.77
CA ALA A 563 -17.63 3.71 10.38
C ALA A 563 -17.50 2.20 10.30
N LEU A 564 -18.37 1.59 9.50
CA LEU A 564 -18.34 0.19 9.19
C LEU A 564 -18.72 0.01 7.72
N ARG A 565 -17.78 -0.48 6.92
CA ARG A 565 -18.00 -0.80 5.52
C ARG A 565 -17.61 -2.25 5.30
N VAL A 566 -18.61 -3.13 5.32
CA VAL A 566 -18.46 -4.58 5.14
C VAL A 566 -18.48 -4.88 3.63
N ASP A 567 -17.51 -5.66 3.14
CA ASP A 567 -17.52 -6.15 1.76
C ASP A 567 -18.74 -7.06 1.53
N ARG A 568 -19.39 -6.97 0.36
CA ARG A 568 -20.72 -7.54 0.04
C ARG A 568 -20.85 -9.07 0.18
N ARG A 569 -19.76 -9.77 0.51
CA ARG A 569 -19.67 -11.23 0.57
C ARG A 569 -20.09 -11.84 1.91
N TYR A 570 -20.31 -11.03 2.95
CA TYR A 570 -20.64 -11.51 4.29
C TYR A 570 -22.09 -11.11 4.63
N GLN A 571 -22.93 -12.10 4.96
CA GLN A 571 -24.33 -11.87 5.33
C GLN A 571 -24.39 -10.95 6.54
N VAL A 572 -24.98 -9.77 6.37
CA VAL A 572 -25.21 -8.80 7.43
C VAL A 572 -26.32 -9.36 8.33
N ASN A 573 -25.98 -9.82 9.53
CA ASN A 573 -26.97 -10.19 10.54
C ASN A 573 -27.77 -8.95 10.97
N GLY A 574 -29.09 -9.07 11.22
CA GLY A 574 -29.98 -7.94 11.57
C GLY A 574 -29.64 -7.15 12.85
N LYS A 575 -28.57 -7.50 13.58
CA LYS A 575 -28.00 -6.69 14.68
C LYS A 575 -27.28 -5.44 14.17
N PHE A 576 -26.70 -5.47 12.97
CA PHE A 576 -25.98 -4.34 12.37
C PHE A 576 -26.91 -3.17 12.03
N GLU A 577 -28.12 -3.46 11.55
CA GLU A 577 -29.14 -2.45 11.24
C GLU A 577 -29.54 -1.66 12.50
N ARG A 578 -29.74 -2.34 13.65
CA ARG A 578 -30.09 -1.68 14.92
C ARG A 578 -28.99 -0.78 15.49
N LEU A 579 -27.72 -1.13 15.27
CA LEU A 579 -26.58 -0.28 15.62
C LEU A 579 -26.47 0.92 14.66
N GLY A 580 -26.83 0.71 13.39
CA GLY A 580 -26.99 1.77 12.39
C GLY A 580 -28.03 2.79 12.77
N ASP A 581 -29.22 2.36 13.14
CA ASP A 581 -30.28 3.25 13.58
C ASP A 581 -29.88 4.04 14.84
N LYS A 582 -29.09 3.44 15.73
CA LYS A 582 -28.62 4.10 16.97
C LYS A 582 -27.59 5.21 16.71
N TYR A 583 -26.72 5.05 15.71
CA TYR A 583 -25.60 5.98 15.45
C TYR A 583 -25.74 6.76 14.14
N GLN A 584 -26.89 6.63 13.46
CA GLN A 584 -27.21 7.30 12.19
C GLN A 584 -27.08 8.83 12.24
N GLU A 585 -27.27 9.43 13.42
CA GLU A 585 -27.18 10.88 13.63
C GLU A 585 -25.75 11.41 13.80
N TYR A 586 -24.76 10.54 14.01
CA TYR A 586 -23.43 10.94 14.50
C TYR A 586 -22.29 10.80 13.47
N GLY A 587 -22.45 10.05 12.38
CA GLY A 587 -21.44 9.96 11.33
C GLY A 587 -21.91 9.15 10.12
N CYS A 588 -21.07 9.03 9.09
CA CYS A 588 -21.38 8.33 7.84
C CYS A 588 -21.67 6.83 8.08
N PHE A 589 -22.94 6.50 8.36
CA PHE A 589 -23.49 5.19 8.11
C PHE A 589 -23.65 5.00 6.60
N GLU A 590 -22.54 4.83 5.87
CA GLU A 590 -22.58 4.31 4.50
C GLU A 590 -22.85 2.81 4.54
N THR A 591 -24.07 2.42 4.88
CA THR A 591 -24.61 1.20 4.30
C THR A 591 -24.89 1.53 2.84
N SER A 592 -23.90 1.41 1.95
CA SER A 592 -24.15 1.56 0.51
C SER A 592 -24.98 0.38 -0.01
N PHE A 593 -26.26 0.33 0.35
CA PHE A 593 -27.27 -0.54 -0.23
C PHE A 593 -27.74 0.07 -1.55
N LYS A 594 -26.87 0.09 -2.56
CA LYS A 594 -27.36 0.17 -3.94
C LYS A 594 -27.80 -1.23 -4.34
N TYR A 595 -29.07 -1.55 -4.12
CA TYR A 595 -29.74 -2.61 -4.86
C TYR A 595 -29.54 -2.31 -6.36
N PRO A 596 -29.06 -3.26 -7.18
CA PRO A 596 -29.36 -3.18 -8.59
C PRO A 596 -30.88 -3.23 -8.70
N GLN A 597 -31.48 -2.16 -9.21
CA GLN A 597 -32.81 -2.26 -9.78
C GLN A 597 -32.69 -3.34 -10.86
N VAL A 598 -33.26 -4.52 -10.58
CA VAL A 598 -33.44 -5.55 -11.59
C VAL A 598 -34.52 -5.00 -12.52
N GLY A 599 -34.08 -4.46 -13.65
CA GLY A 599 -34.90 -4.18 -14.82
C GLY A 599 -34.70 -5.27 -15.86
#